data_AF-A0A3C0VAN7-F1
#
_entry.id   AF-A0A3C0VAN7-F1
#
_cell.length_a   1.000
_cell.length_b   1.000
_cell.length_c   1.000
_cell.angle_alpha   90.00
_cell.angle_beta   90.00
_cell.angle_gamma   90.00
#
_symmetry.space_group_name_H-M   'P 1'
#
loop_
_entity.id
_entity.type
_entity.pdbx_description
1 polymer ?
#
loop_
_entity_poly.entity_id
_entity_poly.type
_entity_poly.pdbx_seq_one_letter_code
_entity_poly.pdbx_strand_id
1 'polypeptide(L)' 'MRARDIPGIGGLSTPEKILLVEDLWDEITAQEECVPVPESHKNELDRRRENLSADPGRLLSIDELCERVEKRI' A
#
# COMPACT_ATOMS: atom_id res chain seq x y z
N MET A 1 -12.10 -14.39 9.04
CA MET A 1 -13.40 -13.71 8.97
C MET A 1 -13.41 -12.85 7.71
N ARG A 2 -14.47 -12.90 6.90
CA ARG A 2 -14.64 -12.00 5.74
C ARG A 2 -15.59 -10.87 6.14
N ALA A 3 -15.50 -9.71 5.46
CA ALA A 3 -16.38 -8.57 5.73
C ALA A 3 -17.88 -8.93 5.66
N ARG A 4 -18.27 -9.86 4.78
CA ARG A 4 -19.65 -10.36 4.65
C ARG A 4 -20.14 -11.16 5.87
N ASP A 5 -19.22 -11.65 6.69
CA ASP A 5 -19.53 -12.45 7.88
C ASP A 5 -19.76 -11.56 9.11
N ILE A 6 -19.50 -10.25 8.99
CA ILE A 6 -19.65 -9.27 10.08
C ILE A 6 -21.09 -8.74 10.08
N PRO A 7 -21.86 -8.94 11.17
CA PRO A 7 -23.22 -8.40 11.28
C PRO A 7 -23.24 -6.89 11.05
N GLY A 8 -24.24 -6.40 10.30
CA GLY A 8 -24.42 -4.97 10.02
C GLY A 8 -23.69 -4.45 8.78
N ILE A 9 -22.56 -5.03 8.36
CA ILE A 9 -21.81 -4.55 7.18
C ILE A 9 -22.62 -4.68 5.87
N GLY A 10 -23.44 -5.72 5.75
CA GLY A 10 -24.26 -5.95 4.56
C GLY A 10 -25.29 -4.84 4.28
N GLY A 11 -25.77 -4.16 5.33
CA GLY A 11 -26.80 -3.12 5.24
C GLY A 11 -26.27 -1.73 4.87
N LEU A 12 -24.95 -1.54 4.87
CA LEU A 12 -24.34 -0.26 4.55
C LEU A 12 -24.45 0.05 3.05
N SER A 13 -24.80 1.29 2.75
CA SER A 13 -24.66 1.88 1.42
C SER A 13 -23.19 1.95 0.99
N THR A 14 -22.93 2.17 -0.30
CA THR A 14 -21.55 2.29 -0.80
C THR A 14 -20.76 3.42 -0.12
N PRO A 15 -21.31 4.64 0.07
CA PRO A 15 -20.60 5.68 0.81
C PRO A 15 -20.25 5.30 2.25
N GLU A 16 -21.18 4.68 2.98
CA GLU A 16 -20.93 4.22 4.36
C GLU A 16 -19.85 3.14 4.42
N LYS A 17 -19.79 2.24 3.43
CA LYS A 17 -18.71 1.25 3.33
C LYS A 17 -17.35 1.90 3.08
N ILE A 18 -17.30 2.98 2.29
CA ILE A 18 -16.06 3.72 2.04
C ILE A 18 -15.58 4.38 3.33
N LEU A 19 -16.47 5.09 4.04
CA LEU A 19 -16.13 5.71 5.32
C LEU A 19 -15.68 4.68 6.36
N LEU A 20 -16.36 3.54 6.45
CA LEU A 20 -15.95 2.46 7.35
C LEU A 20 -14.56 1.91 7.00
N VAL A 21 -14.24 1.77 5.71
CA VAL A 21 -12.89 1.32 5.28
C VAL A 21 -11.84 2.35 5.68
N GLU A 22 -12.14 3.64 5.54
CA GLU A 22 -11.26 4.74 5.96
C GLU A 22 -11.02 4.71 7.48
N ASP A 23 -12.08 4.68 8.30
CA ASP A 23 -11.98 4.61 9.76
C ASP A 23 -11.17 3.40 10.23
N LEU A 24 -11.41 2.22 9.63
CA LEU A 24 -10.65 1.01 9.94
C LEU A 24 -9.18 1.12 9.54
N TRP A 25 -8.90 1.80 8.44
CA TRP A 25 -7.52 2.00 7.97
C TRP A 25 -6.76 2.98 8.88
N ASP A 26 -7.41 4.04 9.34
CA ASP A 26 -6.87 4.96 10.33
C ASP A 26 -6.57 4.23 11.65
N GLU A 27 -7.45 3.33 12.08
CA GLU A 27 -7.21 2.51 13.28
C GLU A 27 -6.00 1.56 13.12
N ILE A 28 -5.88 0.89 11.96
CA ILE A 28 -4.74 0.00 11.66
C ILE A 28 -3.43 0.79 11.67
N THR A 29 -3.42 1.96 11.03
CA THR A 29 -2.22 2.80 10.92
C THR A 29 -1.87 3.52 12.22
N ALA A 30 -2.82 3.72 13.14
CA ALA A 30 -2.51 4.21 14.49
C ALA A 30 -1.62 3.23 15.29
N GLN A 31 -1.54 1.97 14.86
CA GLN A 31 -0.67 0.92 15.43
C GLN A 31 0.32 0.39 14.39
N GLU A 32 1.13 1.28 13.78
CA GLU A 32 2.15 0.90 12.78
C GLU A 32 3.03 -0.30 13.20
N GLU A 33 3.38 -0.39 14.49
CA GLU A 33 4.18 -1.48 15.06
C GLU A 33 3.52 -2.87 14.93
N CYS A 34 2.19 -2.92 14.83
CA CYS A 34 1.41 -4.14 14.67
C CYS A 34 1.35 -4.64 13.22
N VAL A 35 1.85 -3.87 12.25
CA VAL A 35 1.93 -4.29 10.84
C VAL A 35 3.33 -4.89 10.60
N PRO A 36 3.48 -6.22 10.60
CA PRO A 36 4.80 -6.84 10.45
C PRO A 36 5.33 -6.57 9.05
N VAL A 37 6.51 -5.95 8.96
CA VAL A 37 7.26 -5.84 7.70
C VAL A 37 8.20 -7.05 7.62
N PRO A 38 7.96 -8.00 6.67
CA PRO A 38 8.83 -9.17 6.51
C PRO A 38 10.27 -8.75 6.22
N GLU A 39 11.22 -9.50 6.76
CA GLU A 39 12.65 -9.22 6.55
C GLU A 39 13.03 -9.28 5.07
N SER A 40 12.36 -10.14 4.28
CA SER A 40 12.52 -10.20 2.82
C SER A 40 12.20 -8.88 2.13
N HIS A 41 11.22 -8.12 2.62
CA HIS A 41 10.87 -6.81 2.05
C HIS A 41 11.94 -5.78 2.39
N LYS A 42 12.45 -5.78 3.62
CA LYS A 42 13.55 -4.89 4.04
C LYS A 42 14.81 -5.15 3.22
N ASN A 43 15.20 -6.42 3.08
CA ASN A 43 16.35 -6.83 2.26
C ASN A 43 16.23 -6.38 0.79
N GLU A 44 15.02 -6.47 0.22
CA GLU A 44 14.79 -5.98 -1.15
C GLU A 44 14.89 -4.45 -1.23
N LEU A 45 14.42 -3.72 -0.23
CA LEU A 45 14.57 -2.27 -0.16
C LEU A 45 16.04 -1.86 -0.04
N ASP A 46 16.81 -2.54 0.82
CA ASP A 46 18.24 -2.30 0.96
C ASP A 46 18.98 -2.58 -0.35
N ARG A 47 18.69 -3.71 -1.00
CA ARG A 47 19.25 -4.05 -2.33
C ARG A 47 18.94 -2.97 -3.37
N ARG A 48 17.71 -2.44 -3.40
CA ARG A 48 17.33 -1.36 -4.33
C ARG A 48 18.05 -0.06 -4.01
N ARG A 49 18.24 0.26 -2.72
CA ARG A 49 18.95 1.45 -2.28
C ARG A 49 20.43 1.40 -2.63
N GLU A 50 21.07 0.25 -2.46
CA GLU A 50 22.46 0.02 -2.87
C GLU A 50 22.63 0.17 -4.38
N ASN A 51 21.72 -0.42 -5.16
CA ASN A 51 21.74 -0.27 -6.62
C ASN A 51 21.58 1.19 -7.06
N LEU A 52 20.72 1.97 -6.40
CA LEU A 52 20.58 3.41 -6.68
C LEU A 52 21.88 4.16 -6.37
N SER A 53 22.55 3.84 -5.25
CA SER A 53 23.83 4.48 -4.91
C SER A 53 24.95 4.11 -5.88
N ALA A 54 24.93 2.89 -6.43
CA ALA A 54 25.93 2.41 -7.38
C ALA A 54 25.69 2.91 -8.82
N ASP A 55 24.42 3.05 -9.21
CA ASP A 55 23.99 3.49 -10.54
C ASP A 55 22.67 4.27 -10.48
N PRO A 56 22.73 5.60 -10.27
CA PRO A 56 21.55 6.44 -10.14
C PRO A 56 20.66 6.47 -11.39
N GLY A 57 21.20 6.12 -12.57
CA GLY A 57 20.50 6.21 -13.86
C GLY A 57 19.53 5.06 -14.13
N ARG A 58 19.41 4.09 -13.22
CA ARG A 58 18.65 2.86 -13.44
C ARG A 58 17.24 2.85 -12.84
N LEU A 59 16.91 3.85 -12.02
CA LEU A 59 15.57 4.00 -11.44
C LEU A 59 14.79 5.09 -12.17
N LEU A 60 13.47 4.95 -12.16
CA LEU A 60 12.56 5.97 -12.68
C LEU A 60 12.26 6.98 -11.58
N SER A 61 12.19 8.26 -11.94
CA SER A 61 11.49 9.25 -11.13
C SER A 61 10.01 8.88 -11.01
N ILE A 62 9.32 9.48 -10.04
CA ILE A 62 7.87 9.26 -9.89
C ILE A 62 7.12 9.68 -11.16
N ASP A 63 7.54 10.77 -11.80
CA ASP A 63 6.94 11.27 -13.03
C ASP A 63 7.16 10.29 -14.20
N GLU A 64 8.38 9.75 -14.34
CA GLU A 64 8.71 8.76 -15.36
C GLU A 64 7.95 7.43 -15.16
N LEU A 65 7.73 7.04 -13.90
CA LEU A 65 6.90 5.88 -13.57
C LEU A 65 5.44 6.13 -13.97
N CYS A 66 4.86 7.26 -13.60
CA CYS A 66 3.50 7.64 -13.95
C CYS A 66 3.28 7.66 -15.46
N GLU A 67 4.15 8.34 -16.21
CA GLU A 67 4.09 8.37 -17.68
C GLU A 67 4.12 6.96 -18.30
N ARG A 68 4.93 6.06 -17.73
CA ARG A 68 5.07 4.70 -18.25
C ARG A 68 3.85 3.84 -17.95
N VAL A 69 3.19 4.05 -16.81
CA VAL A 69 1.93 3.36 -16.46
C VAL A 69 0.80 3.86 -17.35
N GLU A 70 0.69 5.18 -17.54
CA GLU A 70 -0.32 5.78 -18.43
C GLU A 70 -0.18 5.29 -19.88
N LYS A 71 1.04 5.16 -20.40
CA LYS A 71 1.30 4.60 -21.75
C LYS A 71 0.91 3.12 -21.91
N ARG A 72 0.60 2.40 -20.82
CA ARG A 72 0.23 0.96 -20.83
C ARG A 72 -1.28 0.72 -20.70
N ILE A 73 -2.05 1.76 -20.42
CA ILE A 73 -3.51 1.75 -20.32
C ILE A 73 -4.07 2.26 -21.66
#